data_AF-A0A2E7DCP2-F1
#
_entry.id   AF-A0A2E7DCP2-F1
#
_cell.length_a   1.000
_cell.length_b   1.000
_cell.length_c   1.000
_cell.angle_alpha   90.00
_cell.angle_beta   90.00
_cell.angle_gamma   90.00
#
_symmetry.space_group_name_H-M   'P 1'
#
loop_
_entity.id
_entity.type
_entity.pdbx_description
1 polymer ?
#
loop_
_entity_poly.entity_id
_entity_poly.type
_entity_poly.pdbx_seq_one_letter_code
_entity_poly.pdbx_strand_id
1 'polypeptide(L)' 'MSENTKNKRRETRERIRETIFQLAKDSLFGGTDDGICMTCGNVQSGVEPDARGYTCESCGESAVQGAEWAILSL' A
#
# COMPACT_ATOMS: atom_id res chain seq x y z
N MET A 1 12.48 -14.99 18.25
CA MET A 1 11.63 -14.60 17.09
C MET A 1 11.56 -15.79 16.13
N SER A 2 10.41 -16.45 16.01
CA SER A 2 10.23 -17.68 15.22
C SER A 2 10.36 -17.43 13.71
N GLU A 3 10.92 -18.38 12.96
CA GLU A 3 11.06 -18.34 11.49
C GLU A 3 9.75 -18.02 10.77
N ASN A 4 8.62 -18.51 11.31
CA ASN A 4 7.28 -18.26 10.79
C ASN A 4 6.93 -16.75 10.69
N THR A 5 7.39 -15.95 11.65
CA THR A 5 7.12 -14.50 11.65
C THR A 5 7.94 -13.77 10.60
N LYS A 6 9.18 -14.23 10.34
CA LYS A 6 10.07 -13.64 9.32
C LYS A 6 9.53 -13.93 7.92
N ASN A 7 9.06 -15.16 7.68
CA ASN A 7 8.51 -15.54 6.39
C ASN A 7 7.24 -14.75 6.07
N LYS A 8 6.32 -14.62 7.04
CA LYS A 8 5.09 -13.86 6.86
C LYS A 8 5.32 -12.37 6.56
N ARG A 9 6.34 -11.75 7.18
CA ARG A 9 6.74 -10.37 6.87
C ARG A 9 7.28 -10.23 5.44
N ARG A 10 8.06 -11.20 4.98
CA ARG A 10 8.60 -11.21 3.63
C ARG A 10 7.48 -11.33 2.59
N GLU A 11 6.59 -12.30 2.75
CA GLU A 11 5.42 -12.49 1.88
C GLU A 11 4.53 -11.25 1.84
N THR A 12 4.30 -10.61 3.00
CA THR A 12 3.51 -9.38 3.08
C THR A 12 4.15 -8.25 2.25
N ARG A 13 5.48 -8.09 2.32
CA ARG A 13 6.19 -7.08 1.53
C ARG A 13 6.12 -7.37 0.04
N GLU A 14 6.32 -8.62 -0.37
CA GLU A 14 6.22 -9.03 -1.79
C GLU A 14 4.82 -8.71 -2.33
N ARG A 15 3.76 -9.05 -1.58
CA ARG A 15 2.37 -8.71 -1.95
C ARG A 15 2.15 -7.20 -2.04
N ILE A 16 2.64 -6.43 -1.07
CA ILE A 16 2.53 -4.96 -1.08
C ILE A 16 3.14 -4.38 -2.36
N ARG A 17 4.32 -4.86 -2.77
CA ARG A 17 4.98 -4.37 -3.99
C ARG A 17 4.14 -4.65 -5.24
N GLU A 18 3.61 -5.87 -5.38
CA GLU A 18 2.72 -6.24 -6.48
C GLU A 18 1.48 -5.32 -6.52
N THR A 19 0.85 -5.09 -5.38
CA THR A 19 -0.33 -4.22 -5.28
C THR A 19 -0.01 -2.78 -5.64
N ILE A 20 1.14 -2.23 -5.20
CA ILE A 20 1.58 -0.88 -5.57
C ILE A 20 1.68 -0.72 -7.09
N PHE A 21 2.26 -1.71 -7.78
CA PHE A 21 2.34 -1.68 -9.25
C PHE A 21 0.97 -1.67 -9.91
N GLN A 22 -0.02 -2.40 -9.37
CA GLN A 22 -1.38 -2.38 -9.91
C GLN A 22 -2.06 -1.04 -9.66
N LEU A 23 -1.99 -0.51 -8.43
CA LEU A 23 -2.56 0.79 -8.09
C LEU A 23 -1.96 1.92 -8.94
N ALA A 24 -0.65 1.92 -9.18
CA ALA A 24 -0.03 2.93 -10.04
C ALA A 24 -0.53 2.84 -11.50
N LYS A 25 -0.78 1.62 -12.01
CA LYS A 25 -1.39 1.44 -13.34
C LYS A 25 -2.84 1.93 -13.35
N ASP A 26 -3.62 1.55 -12.35
CA ASP A 26 -5.04 1.91 -12.26
C ASP A 26 -5.24 3.41 -12.04
N SER A 27 -4.34 4.07 -11.31
CA SER A 27 -4.34 5.52 -11.17
C SER A 27 -4.02 6.21 -12.50
N LEU A 28 -3.04 5.72 -13.26
CA LEU A 28 -2.64 6.31 -14.55
C LEU A 28 -3.65 6.10 -15.68
N PHE A 29 -4.27 4.92 -15.77
CA PHE A 29 -5.15 4.56 -16.89
C PHE A 29 -6.64 4.53 -16.53
N GLY A 30 -6.97 4.29 -15.26
CA GLY A 30 -8.34 4.15 -14.76
C GLY A 30 -8.84 5.35 -13.95
N GLY A 31 -7.95 6.26 -13.54
CA GLY A 31 -8.31 7.44 -12.74
C GLY A 31 -8.88 7.08 -11.37
N THR A 32 -8.35 6.03 -10.74
CA THR A 32 -8.77 5.62 -9.39
C THR A 32 -8.02 6.41 -8.32
N ASP A 33 -8.75 6.78 -7.27
CA ASP A 33 -8.21 7.39 -6.05
C ASP A 33 -8.04 6.33 -4.97
N ASP A 34 -7.22 5.32 -5.26
CA ASP A 34 -6.92 4.21 -4.34
C ASP A 34 -5.49 4.33 -3.79
N GLY A 35 -5.35 4.03 -2.50
CA GLY A 35 -4.10 4.02 -1.78
C GLY A 35 -3.87 2.71 -1.03
N ILE A 36 -2.64 2.50 -0.56
CA ILE A 36 -2.23 1.27 0.12
C ILE A 36 -1.52 1.54 1.44
N CYS A 37 -1.82 0.74 2.45
CA CYS A 37 -1.09 0.74 3.70
C CYS A 37 0.26 0.03 3.56
N MET A 38 1.36 0.74 3.81
CA MET A 38 2.74 0.20 3.72
C MET A 38 3.09 -0.79 4.85
N THR A 39 2.26 -0.89 5.88
CA THR A 39 2.46 -1.80 7.01
C THR A 39 1.71 -3.12 6.83
N CYS A 40 0.42 -3.06 6.47
CA CYS A 40 -0.43 -4.25 6.39
C CYS A 40 -0.82 -4.64 4.95
N GLY A 41 -0.65 -3.73 3.98
CA GLY A 41 -0.97 -3.95 2.58
C GLY A 41 -2.46 -3.98 2.25
N ASN A 42 -3.32 -3.37 3.08
CA ASN A 42 -4.73 -3.17 2.74
C ASN A 42 -4.88 -1.94 1.83
N VAL A 43 -5.76 -2.06 0.83
CA VAL A 43 -6.11 -0.98 -0.11
C VAL A 43 -7.30 -0.19 0.44
N GLN A 44 -7.29 1.12 0.26
CA GLN A 44 -8.36 2.03 0.66
C GLN A 44 -8.66 3.02 -0.46
N SER A 45 -9.93 3.33 -0.65
CA SER A 45 -10.41 4.27 -1.65
C SER A 45 -10.51 5.70 -1.11
N GLY A 46 -10.65 6.67 -2.02
CA GLY A 46 -10.68 8.10 -1.69
C GLY A 46 -9.34 8.65 -1.20
N VAL A 47 -8.24 8.03 -1.63
CA VAL A 47 -6.88 8.42 -1.27
C VAL A 47 -6.25 9.10 -2.49
N GLU A 48 -5.94 10.40 -2.36
CA GLU A 48 -5.29 11.17 -3.43
C GLU A 48 -3.99 10.48 -3.88
N PRO A 49 -3.63 10.48 -5.18
CA PRO A 49 -2.48 9.74 -5.68
C PRO A 49 -1.14 10.08 -5.01
N ASP A 50 -0.97 11.32 -4.54
CA ASP A 50 0.23 11.83 -3.86
C ASP A 50 0.12 11.81 -2.32
N ALA A 51 -1.01 11.35 -1.77
CA ALA A 51 -1.27 11.34 -0.33
C ALA A 51 -0.28 10.49 0.45
N ARG A 52 -0.04 10.88 1.71
CA ARG A 52 0.87 10.18 2.64
C ARG A 52 0.35 10.22 4.07
N GLY A 53 0.64 9.15 4.79
CA GLY A 53 0.43 9.10 6.25
C GLY A 53 -1.04 9.07 6.65
N TYR A 54 -1.94 8.72 5.73
CA TYR A 54 -3.35 8.54 6.07
C TYR A 54 -3.48 7.34 7.01
N THR A 55 -4.44 7.41 7.92
CA THR A 55 -4.68 6.35 8.91
C THR A 55 -5.33 5.16 8.23
N CYS A 56 -4.77 3.96 8.41
CA CYS A 56 -5.33 2.75 7.86
C CYS A 56 -6.54 2.28 8.67
N GLU A 57 -7.70 2.14 8.04
CA GLU A 57 -8.91 1.62 8.67
C GLU A 57 -8.77 0.16 9.14
N SER A 58 -7.84 -0.61 8.57
CA SER A 58 -7.65 -2.03 8.92
C SER A 58 -6.69 -2.27 10.08
N CYS A 59 -5.60 -1.50 10.18
CA CYS A 59 -4.58 -1.72 11.21
C CYS A 59 -4.35 -0.52 12.14
N GLY A 60 -4.98 0.63 11.88
CA GLY A 60 -4.86 1.84 12.71
C GLY A 60 -3.58 2.64 12.51
N GLU A 61 -2.63 2.17 11.70
CA GLU A 61 -1.36 2.84 11.46
C GLU A 61 -1.49 3.97 10.44
N SER A 62 -0.83 5.10 10.68
CA SER A 62 -0.69 6.23 9.74
C SER A 62 0.31 5.92 8.62
N ALA A 63 0.00 4.89 7.82
CA ALA A 63 0.90 4.31 6.84
C ALA A 63 0.27 4.15 5.44
N VAL A 64 -0.91 4.73 5.20
CA VAL A 64 -1.55 4.72 3.88
C VAL A 64 -0.91 5.76 2.98
N GLN A 65 -0.60 5.35 1.76
CA GLN A 65 0.00 6.19 0.72
C GLN A 65 -0.81 6.06 -0.57
N GLY A 66 -0.96 7.16 -1.30
CA GLY A 66 -1.51 7.16 -2.65
C GLY A 66 -0.60 6.47 -3.66
N ALA A 67 -1.15 6.13 -4.82
CA ALA A 67 -0.47 5.34 -5.84
C ALA A 67 0.86 5.93 -6.34
N GLU A 68 0.95 7.24 -6.58
CA GLU A 68 2.16 7.92 -7.04
C GLU A 68 3.26 7.93 -5.99
N TRP A 69 2.89 8.15 -4.73
CA TRP A 69 3.87 8.13 -3.65
C TRP A 69 4.32 6.71 -3.31
N ALA A 70 3.41 5.75 -3.35
CA ALA A 70 3.71 4.36 -3.05
C ALA A 70 4.68 3.75 -4.07
N ILE A 71 4.55 4.05 -5.37
CA ILE A 71 5.47 3.56 -6.40
C ILE A 71 6.89 4.13 -6.25
N LEU A 72 7.02 5.39 -5.80
CA LEU A 72 8.32 6.01 -5.48
C LEU A 72 8.97 5.42 -4.22
N SER A 73 8.21 4.71 -3.39
CA SER A 73 8.64 4.13 -2.12
C SER A 73 8.98 2.63 -2.19
N LEU A 74 8.99 2.03 -3.40
CA LEU A 74 9.39 0.64 -3.64
C LEU A 74 10.89 0.40 -3.43
#